data_AF-A0A7J4DWQ0-F1
#
_entry.id   AF-A0A7J4DWQ0-F1
#
_cell.length_a   1.000
_cell.length_b   1.000
_cell.length_c   1.000
_cell.angle_alpha   90.00
_cell.angle_beta   90.00
_cell.angle_gamma   90.00
#
_symmetry.space_group_name_H-M   'P 1'
#
loop_
_entity.id
_entity.type
_entity.pdbx_description
1 polymer ?
#
loop_
_entity_poly.entity_id
_entity_poly.type
_entity_poly.pdbx_seq_one_letter_code
_entity_poly.pdbx_strand_id
1 'polypeptide(L)'
;MLVRARELRVANSVPRLKALGYEIVWWEEPPKEPEKSSVRFVDVIPEFSKIERLRNATLYKHQVEAMEALEAGKNIVLTAKTGSGKTEAWALPAIKHRWKVLAIYPTLALSADQIQRLETYYAALGDRDAVLRVDRPTLDRFGGERFRRKLVG
;
A
#
# COMPACT_ATOMS: atom_id res chain seq x y z
N MET A 1 10.85 -2.10 31.45
CA MET A 1 11.16 -0.65 31.43
C MET A 1 10.30 0.00 30.35
N LEU A 2 9.14 0.57 30.71
CA LEU A 2 8.23 1.19 29.74
C LEU A 2 8.79 2.56 29.33
N VAL A 3 9.11 2.71 28.04
CA VAL A 3 9.37 4.01 27.43
C VAL A 3 8.03 4.75 27.38
N ARG A 4 7.86 5.77 28.23
CA ARG A 4 6.72 6.70 28.12
C ARG A 4 6.75 7.33 26.73
N ALA A 5 5.69 7.16 25.96
CA ALA A 5 5.46 7.91 24.73
C ALA A 5 5.51 9.41 25.08
N ARG A 6 6.51 10.13 24.56
CA ARG A 6 6.52 11.60 24.64
C ARG A 6 5.33 12.10 23.82
N GLU A 7 4.40 12.81 24.47
CA GLU A 7 3.36 13.53 23.75
C GLU A 7 4.00 14.44 22.70
N LEU A 8 3.66 14.21 21.43
CA LEU A 8 4.04 15.08 20.33
C LEU A 8 3.41 16.45 20.57
N ARG A 9 4.24 17.46 20.88
CA ARG A 9 3.78 18.86 20.90
C ARG A 9 3.65 19.33 19.46
N VAL A 10 2.43 19.40 18.96
CA VAL A 10 2.12 20.08 17.70
C VAL A 10 2.29 21.58 17.95
N ALA A 11 3.32 22.18 17.34
CA ALA A 11 3.60 23.61 17.47
C ALA A 11 3.17 24.36 16.21
N ASN A 12 2.36 25.42 16.38
CA ASN A 12 2.02 26.32 15.29
C ASN A 12 3.21 27.23 14.98
N SER A 13 3.81 27.09 13.80
CA SER A 13 4.97 27.89 13.37
C SER A 13 4.60 29.25 12.76
N VAL A 14 3.31 29.49 12.46
CA VAL A 14 2.80 30.73 11.84
C VAL A 14 3.22 31.98 12.61
N PRO A 15 3.08 32.08 13.95
CA PRO A 15 3.48 33.28 14.69
C PRO A 15 4.98 33.57 14.57
N ARG A 16 5.81 32.51 14.57
CA ARG A 16 7.26 32.64 14.48
C ARG A 16 7.72 33.07 13.09
N LEU A 17 7.07 32.55 12.04
CA LEU A 17 7.36 32.95 10.66
C LEU A 17 6.95 34.41 10.40
N LYS A 18 5.81 34.85 10.93
CA LYS A 18 5.40 36.27 10.86
C LYS A 18 6.38 37.19 11.60
N ALA A 19 6.85 36.79 12.79
CA ALA A 19 7.83 37.56 13.55
C ALA A 19 9.19 37.69 12.84
N LEU A 20 9.54 36.74 11.96
CA LEU A 20 10.74 36.79 11.13
C LEU A 20 10.55 37.60 9.82
N GLY A 21 9.39 38.23 9.62
CA GLY A 21 9.12 39.07 8.46
C GLY A 21 8.65 38.32 7.21
N TYR A 22 8.31 37.03 7.32
CA TYR A 22 7.75 36.28 6.18
C TYR A 22 6.27 36.61 5.99
N GLU A 23 5.90 36.87 4.75
CA GLU A 23 4.50 36.90 4.31
C GLU A 23 4.05 35.45 4.01
N ILE A 24 3.03 34.96 4.72
CA ILE A 24 2.60 33.57 4.64
C ILE A 24 1.08 33.48 4.45
N VAL A 25 0.67 32.62 3.51
CA VAL A 25 -0.70 32.14 3.36
C VAL A 25 -0.81 30.81 4.10
N TRP A 26 -1.81 30.68 4.97
CA TRP A 26 -1.98 29.49 5.82
C TRP A 26 -3.44 29.04 5.81
N TRP A 27 -3.64 27.73 5.70
CA TRP A 27 -4.92 27.07 5.90
C TRP A 27 -4.69 25.71 6.57
N GLU A 28 -5.70 25.22 7.28
CA GLU A 28 -5.69 23.92 7.94
C GLU A 28 -6.83 23.07 7.38
N GLU A 29 -6.50 21.88 6.88
CA GLU A 29 -7.50 20.87 6.60
C GLU A 29 -7.71 20.01 7.86
N PRO A 30 -8.94 19.88 8.37
CA PRO A 30 -9.19 19.04 9.51
C PRO A 30 -8.79 17.58 9.20
N PRO A 31 -8.24 16.84 10.18
CA PRO A 31 -7.94 15.43 10.00
C PRO A 31 -9.23 14.68 9.70
N LYS A 32 -9.33 14.13 8.49
CA LYS A 32 -10.42 13.24 8.09
C LYS A 32 -9.88 11.81 8.15
N GLU A 33 -10.25 11.08 9.19
CA GLU A 33 -9.94 9.65 9.24
C GLU A 33 -10.66 8.92 8.09
N PRO A 34 -9.98 8.03 7.37
CA PRO A 34 -10.63 7.20 6.37
C PRO A 34 -11.69 6.30 7.03
N GLU A 35 -12.88 6.25 6.44
CA GLU A 35 -13.99 5.41 6.91
C GLU A 35 -13.54 3.94 6.94
N LYS A 36 -13.64 3.31 8.12
CA LYS A 36 -13.36 1.89 8.29
C LYS A 36 -14.59 1.06 7.91
N SER A 37 -14.37 -0.12 7.36
CA SER A 37 -15.40 -1.13 7.18
C SER A 37 -15.40 -2.11 8.37
N SER A 38 -16.40 -3.00 8.41
CA SER A 38 -16.43 -4.15 9.32
C SER A 38 -15.59 -5.33 8.84
N VAL A 39 -15.10 -5.30 7.60
CA VAL A 39 -14.34 -6.39 6.98
C VAL A 39 -12.89 -6.32 7.43
N ARG A 40 -12.32 -7.44 7.88
CA ARG A 40 -10.91 -7.53 8.27
C ARG A 40 -10.06 -8.06 7.12
N PHE A 41 -8.77 -7.77 7.18
CA PHE A 41 -7.79 -8.34 6.26
C PHE A 41 -7.84 -9.87 6.21
N VAL A 42 -7.98 -10.50 7.38
CA VAL A 42 -8.05 -11.95 7.54
C VAL A 42 -9.35 -12.56 7.02
N ASP A 43 -10.42 -11.76 6.87
CA ASP A 43 -11.68 -12.24 6.29
C ASP A 43 -11.56 -12.35 4.76
N VAL A 44 -10.63 -11.60 4.14
CA VAL A 44 -10.33 -11.66 2.71
C VAL A 44 -9.22 -12.67 2.42
N ILE A 45 -8.13 -12.63 3.20
CA ILE A 45 -6.96 -13.51 3.07
C ILE A 45 -6.62 -14.11 4.45
N PRO A 46 -7.09 -15.32 4.79
CA PRO A 46 -6.90 -15.93 6.11
C PRO A 46 -5.43 -16.04 6.54
N GLU A 47 -4.52 -16.27 5.59
CA GLU A 47 -3.08 -16.39 5.82
C GLU A 47 -2.44 -15.10 6.36
N PHE A 48 -3.09 -13.94 6.17
CA PHE A 48 -2.61 -12.66 6.72
C PHE A 48 -2.69 -12.61 8.25
N SER A 49 -3.32 -13.60 8.91
CA SER A 49 -3.21 -13.82 10.36
C SER A 49 -1.76 -14.02 10.83
N LYS A 50 -0.87 -14.48 9.94
CA LYS A 50 0.58 -14.62 10.15
C LYS A 50 1.32 -13.27 10.17
N ILE A 51 0.70 -12.20 9.66
CA ILE A 51 1.27 -10.86 9.59
C ILE A 51 0.71 -10.06 10.77
N GLU A 52 1.53 -9.79 11.79
CA GLU A 52 1.11 -9.17 13.06
C GLU A 52 0.26 -7.90 12.86
N ARG A 53 0.74 -6.98 12.01
CA ARG A 53 0.03 -5.71 11.72
C ARG A 53 -1.31 -5.87 11.01
N LEU A 54 -1.57 -7.01 10.36
CA LEU A 54 -2.80 -7.26 9.59
C LEU A 54 -3.78 -8.18 10.31
N ARG A 55 -3.30 -8.99 11.27
CA ARG A 55 -4.11 -9.99 11.99
C ARG A 55 -5.43 -9.45 12.53
N ASN A 56 -5.41 -8.25 13.11
CA ASN A 56 -6.56 -7.61 13.73
C ASN A 56 -7.00 -6.32 13.01
N ALA A 57 -6.44 -6.03 11.84
CA ALA A 57 -6.74 -4.80 11.11
C ALA A 57 -8.05 -4.93 10.31
N THR A 58 -8.84 -3.85 10.31
CA THR A 58 -9.99 -3.70 9.41
C THR A 58 -9.59 -3.00 8.13
N LEU A 59 -10.30 -3.31 7.05
CA LEU A 59 -10.20 -2.61 5.79
C LEU A 59 -10.86 -1.24 5.89
N TYR A 60 -10.40 -0.31 5.06
CA TYR A 60 -11.14 0.91 4.80
C TYR A 60 -12.28 0.64 3.82
N LYS A 61 -13.35 1.43 3.92
CA LYS A 61 -14.53 1.33 3.05
C LYS A 61 -14.15 1.43 1.57
N HIS A 62 -13.28 2.38 1.22
CA HIS A 62 -12.80 2.54 -0.16
C HIS A 62 -12.00 1.34 -0.69
N GLN A 63 -11.39 0.52 0.19
CA GLN A 63 -10.72 -0.71 -0.23
C GLN A 63 -11.73 -1.80 -0.57
N VAL A 64 -12.81 -1.91 0.21
CA VAL A 64 -13.90 -2.86 -0.03
C VAL A 64 -14.62 -2.50 -1.34
N GLU A 65 -15.02 -1.24 -1.51
CA GLU A 65 -15.68 -0.77 -2.73
C GLU A 65 -14.82 -0.96 -3.98
N ALA A 66 -13.51 -0.68 -3.89
CA ALA A 66 -12.57 -0.93 -4.98
C ALA A 66 -12.46 -2.42 -5.32
N MET A 67 -12.40 -3.28 -4.30
CA MET A 67 -12.34 -4.72 -4.47
C MET A 67 -13.59 -5.25 -5.18
N GLU A 68 -14.78 -4.86 -4.73
CA GLU A 68 -16.06 -5.26 -5.33
C GLU A 68 -16.17 -4.78 -6.79
N ALA A 69 -15.75 -3.55 -7.09
CA ALA A 69 -15.76 -3.02 -8.44
C ALA A 69 -14.79 -3.76 -9.39
N LEU A 70 -13.58 -4.07 -8.90
CA LEU A 70 -12.60 -4.86 -9.66
C LEU A 70 -13.08 -6.29 -9.89
N GLU A 71 -13.66 -6.95 -8.87
CA GLU A 71 -14.25 -8.29 -8.98
C GLU A 71 -15.41 -8.33 -10.00
N ALA A 72 -16.14 -7.22 -10.16
CA ALA A 72 -17.17 -7.05 -11.19
C ALA A 72 -16.60 -6.72 -12.59
N GLY A 73 -15.28 -6.74 -12.78
CA GLY A 73 -14.63 -6.48 -14.07
C GLY A 73 -14.61 -5.00 -14.48
N LYS A 74 -14.81 -4.07 -13.54
CA LYS A 74 -14.84 -2.63 -13.82
C LYS A 74 -13.43 -2.01 -13.75
N ASN A 75 -13.20 -1.03 -14.60
CA ASN A 75 -12.04 -0.13 -14.47
C ASN A 75 -12.35 0.95 -13.42
N ILE A 76 -11.41 1.23 -12.53
CA ILE A 76 -11.60 2.18 -11.42
C ILE A 76 -10.49 3.23 -11.37
N VAL A 77 -10.83 4.42 -10.87
CA VAL A 77 -9.88 5.45 -10.44
C VAL A 77 -10.12 5.72 -8.97
N LEU A 78 -9.17 5.31 -8.13
CA LEU A 78 -9.30 5.43 -6.68
C LEU A 78 -8.61 6.68 -6.14
N THR A 79 -9.39 7.62 -5.61
CA THR A 79 -8.88 8.79 -4.88
C THR A 79 -8.87 8.51 -3.38
N ALA A 80 -7.68 8.43 -2.80
CA ALA A 80 -7.52 8.31 -1.35
C ALA A 80 -6.31 9.13 -0.87
N LYS A 81 -6.21 9.46 0.42
CA LYS A 81 -5.06 10.20 0.95
C LYS A 81 -3.80 9.31 0.96
N THR A 82 -2.61 9.92 1.04
CA THR A 82 -1.38 9.15 1.23
C THR A 82 -1.44 8.39 2.55
N GLY A 83 -0.96 7.14 2.58
CA GLY A 83 -1.01 6.29 3.77
C GLY A 83 -2.34 5.58 4.02
N SER A 84 -3.40 5.83 3.22
CA SER A 84 -4.73 5.22 3.43
C SER A 84 -4.90 3.84 2.75
N GLY A 85 -3.80 3.10 2.53
CA GLY A 85 -3.86 1.72 2.04
C GLY A 85 -4.36 1.53 0.59
N LYS A 86 -3.97 2.40 -0.35
CA LYS A 86 -4.33 2.24 -1.78
C LYS A 86 -3.79 0.95 -2.38
N THR A 87 -2.63 0.49 -1.91
CA THR A 87 -2.00 -0.74 -2.40
C THR A 87 -2.91 -1.94 -2.21
N GLU A 88 -3.54 -2.06 -1.04
CA GLU A 88 -4.44 -3.16 -0.70
C GLU A 88 -5.72 -3.17 -1.54
N ALA A 89 -6.18 -2.01 -2.02
CA ALA A 89 -7.41 -1.90 -2.80
C ALA A 89 -7.35 -2.74 -4.09
N TRP A 90 -6.18 -2.83 -4.73
CA TRP A 90 -5.98 -3.71 -5.89
C TRP A 90 -5.29 -5.03 -5.51
N ALA A 91 -4.38 -5.02 -4.52
CA ALA A 91 -3.58 -6.20 -4.20
C ALA A 91 -4.41 -7.30 -3.53
N LEU A 92 -5.38 -6.97 -2.68
CA LEU A 92 -6.22 -7.97 -2.02
C LEU A 92 -7.03 -8.81 -3.00
N PRO A 93 -7.84 -8.24 -3.92
CA PRO A 93 -8.54 -9.05 -4.91
C PRO A 93 -7.57 -9.81 -5.82
N ALA A 94 -6.44 -9.20 -6.21
CA ALA A 94 -5.45 -9.87 -7.04
C ALA A 94 -4.86 -11.11 -6.38
N ILE A 95 -4.54 -11.04 -5.08
CA ILE A 95 -4.04 -12.19 -4.30
C ILE A 95 -5.14 -13.24 -4.13
N LYS A 96 -6.34 -12.81 -3.71
CA LYS A 96 -7.51 -13.69 -3.48
C LYS A 96 -7.85 -14.53 -4.71
N HIS A 97 -7.87 -13.89 -5.89
CA HIS A 97 -8.26 -14.52 -7.15
C HIS A 97 -7.07 -14.97 -8.02
N ARG A 98 -5.83 -14.84 -7.51
CA ARG A 98 -4.60 -15.18 -8.23
C ARG A 98 -4.48 -14.52 -9.61
N TRP A 99 -4.82 -13.24 -9.69
CA TRP A 99 -4.67 -12.46 -10.93
C TRP A 99 -3.19 -12.22 -11.24
N LYS A 100 -2.83 -12.30 -12.53
CA LYS A 100 -1.54 -11.79 -13.01
C LYS A 100 -1.64 -10.27 -13.12
N VAL A 101 -0.83 -9.54 -12.34
CA VAL A 101 -0.90 -8.07 -12.24
C VAL A 101 0.41 -7.42 -12.68
N LEU A 102 0.30 -6.39 -13.52
CA LEU A 102 1.38 -5.45 -13.79
C LEU A 102 1.15 -4.17 -12.98
N ALA A 103 1.91 -4.01 -11.89
CA ALA A 103 1.89 -2.79 -11.08
C ALA A 103 2.99 -1.84 -11.56
N ILE A 104 2.61 -0.60 -11.89
CA ILE A 104 3.54 0.43 -12.38
C ILE A 104 3.62 1.55 -11.33
N TYR A 105 4.83 1.91 -10.95
CA TYR A 105 5.10 3.01 -10.02
C TYR A 105 6.02 4.06 -10.68
N PRO A 106 5.85 5.34 -10.33
CA PRO A 106 6.59 6.44 -10.94
C PRO A 106 8.09 6.46 -10.60
N THR A 107 8.51 5.87 -9.47
CA THR A 107 9.89 5.92 -9.01
C THR A 107 10.39 4.56 -8.54
N LEU A 108 11.70 4.31 -8.68
CA LEU A 108 12.34 3.07 -8.23
C LEU A 108 12.24 2.88 -6.71
N ALA A 109 12.32 3.97 -5.94
CA ALA A 109 12.16 3.92 -4.49
C ALA A 109 10.76 3.46 -4.10
N LEU A 110 9.72 4.04 -4.70
CA LEU A 110 8.34 3.63 -4.43
C LEU A 110 8.08 2.18 -4.88
N SER A 111 8.62 1.78 -6.04
CA SER A 111 8.57 0.39 -6.49
C SER A 111 9.21 -0.56 -5.47
N ALA A 112 10.39 -0.22 -4.94
CA ALA A 112 11.09 -1.07 -3.98
C ALA A 112 10.28 -1.25 -2.69
N ASP A 113 9.69 -0.17 -2.16
CA ASP A 113 8.82 -0.23 -0.98
C ASP A 113 7.59 -1.12 -1.23
N GLN A 114 6.99 -1.02 -2.42
CA GLN A 114 5.81 -1.84 -2.75
C GLN A 114 6.18 -3.30 -3.00
N ILE A 115 7.34 -3.59 -3.60
CA ILE A 115 7.85 -4.96 -3.77
C ILE A 115 8.00 -5.63 -2.40
N GLN A 116 8.71 -5.01 -1.46
CA GLN A 116 8.92 -5.58 -0.12
C GLN A 116 7.59 -5.86 0.60
N ARG A 117 6.62 -4.94 0.44
CA ARG A 117 5.27 -5.07 0.99
C ARG A 117 4.53 -6.26 0.40
N LEU A 118 4.56 -6.43 -0.93
CA LEU A 118 3.90 -7.55 -1.63
C LEU A 118 4.61 -8.88 -1.34
N GLU A 119 5.93 -8.92 -1.29
CA GLU A 119 6.71 -10.10 -0.91
C GLU A 119 6.32 -10.59 0.48
N THR A 120 6.09 -9.68 1.42
CA THR A 120 5.57 -10.02 2.76
C THR A 120 4.20 -10.70 2.69
N TYR A 121 3.32 -10.21 1.81
CA TYR A 121 1.98 -10.78 1.62
C TYR A 121 2.06 -12.18 1.04
N TYR A 122 2.76 -12.35 -0.07
CA TYR A 122 2.89 -13.66 -0.71
C TYR A 122 3.69 -14.66 0.14
N ALA A 123 4.69 -14.21 0.92
CA ALA A 123 5.38 -15.06 1.87
C ALA A 123 4.44 -15.63 2.97
N ALA A 124 3.42 -14.89 3.39
CA ALA A 124 2.41 -15.40 4.32
C ALA A 124 1.56 -16.53 3.69
N LEU A 125 1.35 -16.46 2.37
CA LEU A 125 0.71 -17.53 1.58
C LEU A 125 1.65 -18.70 1.25
N GLY A 126 2.96 -18.58 1.57
CA GLY A 126 3.96 -19.59 1.24
C GLY A 126 4.54 -19.48 -0.17
N ASP A 127 4.23 -18.41 -0.91
CA ASP A 127 4.73 -18.15 -2.25
C ASP A 127 5.76 -17.01 -2.20
N ARG A 128 7.05 -17.33 -2.21
CA ARG A 128 8.10 -16.31 -2.11
C ARG A 128 8.57 -15.77 -3.47
N ASP A 129 8.12 -16.38 -4.55
CA ASP A 129 8.57 -16.06 -5.91
C ASP A 129 7.51 -15.36 -6.76
N ALA A 130 6.31 -15.13 -6.21
CA ALA A 130 5.19 -14.47 -6.88
C ALA A 130 5.45 -13.01 -7.31
N VAL A 131 6.37 -12.31 -6.65
CA VAL A 131 6.67 -10.90 -6.94
C VAL A 131 7.92 -10.80 -7.81
N LEU A 132 7.76 -10.28 -9.02
CA LEU A 132 8.85 -10.08 -9.96
C LEU A 132 9.13 -8.61 -10.17
N ARG A 133 10.35 -8.18 -9.84
CA ARG A 133 10.85 -6.85 -10.19
C ARG A 133 11.14 -6.79 -11.69
N VAL A 134 10.67 -5.73 -12.35
CA VAL A 134 10.92 -5.48 -13.77
C VAL A 134 11.63 -4.14 -13.92
N ASP A 135 12.96 -4.17 -14.01
CA ASP A 135 13.80 -3.02 -14.33
C ASP A 135 14.96 -3.43 -15.24
N ARG A 136 15.69 -2.45 -15.80
CA ARG A 136 16.82 -2.73 -16.71
C ARG A 136 17.84 -3.69 -16.08
N PRO A 137 18.36 -3.46 -14.86
CA PRO A 137 19.30 -4.39 -14.22
C PRO A 137 18.77 -5.81 -14.07
N THR A 138 17.48 -5.98 -13.77
CA THR A 138 16.86 -7.29 -13.61
C THR A 138 16.73 -8.01 -14.96
N LEU A 139 16.34 -7.29 -16.01
CA LEU A 139 16.25 -7.84 -17.37
C LEU A 139 17.62 -8.28 -17.90
N ASP A 140 18.67 -7.48 -17.63
CA ASP A 140 20.05 -7.79 -18.02
C ASP A 140 20.57 -9.03 -17.28
N ARG A 141 20.20 -9.21 -16.00
CA ARG A 141 20.59 -10.38 -15.19
C ARG A 141 19.96 -11.70 -15.62
N PHE A 142 18.67 -11.69 -15.97
CA PHE A 142 17.95 -12.93 -16.30
C PHE A 142 18.11 -13.32 -17.77
N GLY A 143 18.37 -12.36 -18.67
CA GLY A 143 18.25 -12.58 -20.11
C GLY A 143 16.78 -12.71 -20.54
N GLY A 144 16.44 -12.18 -21.71
CA GLY A 144 15.05 -12.01 -22.14
C GLY A 144 14.20 -13.30 -22.14
N GLU A 145 14.80 -14.44 -22.48
CA GLU A 145 14.07 -15.72 -22.52
C GLU A 145 13.79 -16.33 -21.14
N ARG A 146 14.74 -16.24 -20.20
CA ARG A 146 14.57 -16.77 -18.85
C ARG A 146 13.53 -15.95 -18.08
N PHE A 147 13.53 -14.64 -18.30
CA PHE A 147 12.54 -13.73 -17.77
C PHE A 147 11.13 -14.01 -18.33
N ARG A 148 11.00 -14.23 -19.65
CA ARG A 148 9.73 -14.65 -20.28
C ARG A 148 9.19 -15.95 -19.69
N ARG A 149 10.06 -16.95 -19.46
CA ARG A 149 9.64 -18.21 -18.82
C ARG A 149 9.06 -17.99 -17.41
N LYS A 150 9.64 -17.08 -16.63
CA LYS A 150 9.15 -16.74 -15.28
C LYS A 150 7.81 -15.96 -15.30
N LEU A 151 7.48 -15.26 -16.40
CA LEU A 151 6.19 -14.57 -16.56
C LEU A 151 5.04 -15.51 -16.96
N VAL A 152 5.35 -16.55 -17.73
CA VAL A 152 4.34 -17.43 -18.37
C VAL A 152 4.06 -18.68 -17.52
N GLY A 153 5.01 -19.11 -16.68
CA GLY A 153 4.77 -20.10 -15.62
C GLY A 153 3.70 -19.65 -14.62
#